data_AF-A0A8T6H0C3-F1
#
_entry.id   AF-A0A8T6H0C3-F1
#
_cell.length_a   1.000
_cell.length_b   1.000
_cell.length_c   1.000
_cell.angle_alpha   90.00
_cell.angle_beta   90.00
_cell.angle_gamma   90.00
#
_symmetry.space_group_name_H-M   'P 1'
#
loop_
_entity.id
_entity.type
_entity.pdbx_description
1 polymer ?
#
loop_
_entity_poly.entity_id
_entity_poly.type
_entity_poly.pdbx_seq_one_letter_code
_entity_poly.pdbx_strand_id
1 'polypeptide(L)'
;MDSSERSLGKIDPFQTDLNIDIDSLSVTGHVVFAGRDGQVKVQTGGDVAQHTNQTVTVGGVETTPQELDMMIQCIRDVERTINKERQLPAESRETAMHDLQTVEAQLTTSKRPNPRILIRAAKSLLRFSPALTAAALTLFDQPLVGAILASAGEVAINFHEAISRHRPSKKI
;
A
#
# COMPACT_ATOMS: atom_id res chain seq x y z
N MET A 1 -73.53 -18.90 -20.94
CA MET A 1 -72.72 -18.43 -22.09
C MET A 1 -71.95 -17.24 -21.59
N ASP A 2 -70.75 -17.49 -21.08
CA ASP A 2 -69.89 -16.48 -20.50
C ASP A 2 -68.60 -16.46 -21.32
N SER A 3 -68.45 -15.39 -22.09
CA SER A 3 -67.30 -15.12 -22.95
C SER A 3 -66.54 -13.96 -22.30
N SER A 4 -65.45 -14.28 -21.63
CA SER A 4 -64.49 -13.30 -21.14
C SER A 4 -63.08 -13.89 -21.26
N GLU A 5 -62.56 -13.89 -22.49
CA GLU A 5 -61.13 -14.05 -22.75
C GLU A 5 -60.38 -12.89 -22.10
N ARG A 6 -59.83 -13.11 -20.89
CA ARG A 6 -58.80 -12.24 -20.34
C ARG A 6 -57.48 -12.60 -21.00
N SER A 7 -57.07 -11.73 -21.92
CA SER A 7 -55.72 -11.64 -22.48
C SER A 7 -54.68 -11.78 -21.35
N LEU A 8 -54.00 -12.92 -21.31
CA LEU A 8 -52.77 -13.10 -20.54
C LEU A 8 -51.73 -12.16 -21.17
N GLY A 9 -51.48 -11.04 -20.49
CA GLY A 9 -50.38 -10.15 -20.84
C GLY A 9 -49.10 -10.97 -21.00
N LYS A 10 -48.44 -10.78 -22.15
CA LYS A 10 -47.13 -11.36 -22.43
C LYS A 10 -46.19 -10.98 -21.29
N ILE A 11 -45.87 -11.94 -20.43
CA ILE A 11 -44.79 -11.80 -19.47
C ILE A 11 -43.53 -11.93 -20.32
N ASP A 12 -42.82 -10.82 -20.53
CA ASP A 12 -41.51 -10.84 -21.18
C ASP A 12 -40.58 -11.65 -20.26
N PRO A 13 -40.05 -12.81 -20.69
CA PRO A 13 -39.29 -13.71 -19.81
C PRO A 13 -37.92 -13.13 -19.40
N PHE A 14 -37.59 -11.92 -19.85
CA PHE A 14 -36.32 -11.24 -19.59
C PHE A 14 -36.43 -10.07 -18.59
N GLN A 15 -37.63 -9.75 -18.08
CA GLN A 15 -37.80 -8.84 -16.94
C GLN A 15 -38.10 -9.65 -15.68
N THR A 16 -37.07 -10.28 -15.14
CA THR A 16 -37.07 -10.74 -13.76
C THR A 16 -36.13 -9.83 -12.97
N ASP A 17 -36.69 -9.02 -12.08
CA ASP A 17 -35.89 -8.30 -11.09
C ASP A 17 -35.21 -9.34 -10.20
N LEU A 18 -33.88 -9.41 -10.29
CA LEU A 18 -33.09 -10.32 -9.47
C LEU A 18 -33.00 -9.74 -8.05
N ASN A 19 -33.85 -10.23 -7.15
CA ASN A 19 -33.72 -9.93 -5.72
C ASN A 19 -32.79 -10.96 -5.07
N ILE A 20 -31.62 -10.52 -4.61
CA ILE A 20 -30.68 -11.35 -3.85
C ILE A 20 -30.74 -10.90 -2.39
N ASP A 21 -31.43 -11.68 -1.55
CA ASP A 21 -31.35 -11.53 -0.09
C ASP A 21 -30.18 -12.36 0.44
N ILE A 22 -29.28 -11.72 1.19
CA ILE A 22 -28.13 -12.38 1.82
C ILE A 22 -28.30 -12.30 3.34
N ASP A 23 -28.78 -13.38 3.94
CA ASP A 23 -29.07 -13.48 5.39
C ASP A 23 -27.83 -13.32 6.26
N SER A 24 -26.65 -13.76 5.80
CA SER A 24 -25.38 -13.51 6.49
C SER A 24 -24.20 -13.63 5.53
N LEU A 25 -23.26 -12.68 5.62
CA LEU A 25 -21.97 -12.73 4.93
C LEU A 25 -20.91 -13.16 5.93
N SER A 26 -20.12 -14.20 5.62
CA SER A 26 -18.89 -14.46 6.39
C SER A 26 -17.86 -13.38 6.08
N VAL A 27 -17.00 -13.06 7.05
CA VAL A 27 -16.03 -11.94 7.03
C VAL A 27 -15.04 -12.00 5.85
N THR A 28 -14.94 -13.15 5.17
CA THR A 28 -14.05 -13.38 4.02
C THR A 28 -14.79 -13.55 2.68
N GLY A 29 -16.11 -13.35 2.65
CA GLY A 29 -16.91 -13.49 1.44
C GLY A 29 -16.70 -12.32 0.50
N HIS A 30 -15.95 -12.52 -0.59
CA HIS A 30 -15.94 -11.57 -1.71
C HIS A 30 -17.22 -11.73 -2.53
N VAL A 31 -18.06 -10.70 -2.56
CA VAL A 31 -19.22 -10.64 -3.45
C VAL A 31 -18.95 -9.63 -4.56
N VAL A 32 -19.01 -10.11 -5.80
CA VAL A 32 -18.86 -9.27 -7.00
C VAL A 32 -20.19 -9.25 -7.74
N PHE A 33 -20.78 -8.07 -7.87
CA PHE A 33 -21.97 -7.85 -8.69
C PHE A 33 -21.52 -7.38 -10.08
N ALA A 34 -21.69 -8.22 -11.10
CA ALA A 34 -21.47 -7.85 -12.49
C ALA A 34 -22.83 -7.70 -13.19
N GLY A 35 -23.29 -6.47 -13.36
CA GLY A 35 -24.52 -6.13 -14.09
C GLY A 35 -24.35 -4.82 -14.84
N ARG A 36 -24.86 -4.75 -16.08
CA ARG A 36 -24.71 -3.58 -16.96
C ARG A 36 -25.59 -2.40 -16.54
N ASP A 37 -26.74 -2.66 -15.90
CA ASP A 37 -27.75 -1.65 -15.54
C ASP A 37 -28.43 -1.94 -14.17
N GLY A 38 -27.66 -2.30 -13.14
CA GLY A 38 -28.17 -2.55 -11.78
C GLY A 38 -27.85 -1.42 -10.81
N GLN A 39 -28.83 -0.94 -10.03
CA GLN A 39 -28.58 -0.08 -8.87
C GLN A 39 -28.39 -0.94 -7.62
N VAL A 40 -27.21 -0.82 -6.98
CA VAL A 40 -26.93 -1.47 -5.70
C VAL A 40 -27.25 -0.49 -4.57
N LYS A 41 -28.35 -0.72 -3.86
CA LYS A 41 -28.74 0.07 -2.68
C LYS A 41 -28.40 -0.71 -1.41
N VAL A 42 -27.28 -0.36 -0.79
CA VAL A 42 -26.88 -0.95 0.50
C VAL A 42 -27.44 -0.10 1.63
N GLN A 43 -28.37 -0.64 2.41
CA GLN A 43 -28.86 -0.03 3.65
C GLN A 43 -28.32 -0.83 4.84
N THR A 44 -27.15 -0.47 5.34
CA THR A 44 -26.66 -0.97 6.63
C THR A 44 -27.26 -0.13 7.75
N GLY A 45 -28.43 -0.56 8.24
CA GLY A 45 -29.02 -0.03 9.47
C GLY A 45 -28.37 -0.69 10.68
N GLY A 46 -27.27 -0.14 11.17
CA GLY A 46 -26.61 -0.64 12.37
C GLY A 46 -25.25 0.00 12.58
N ASP A 47 -24.97 0.35 13.83
CA ASP A 47 -23.73 0.93 14.32
C ASP A 47 -22.59 -0.10 14.21
N VAL A 48 -22.09 -0.31 12.99
CA VAL A 48 -20.93 -1.16 12.75
C VAL A 48 -19.71 -0.28 12.97
N ALA A 49 -19.07 -0.41 14.13
CA ALA A 49 -17.69 0.01 14.30
C ALA A 49 -16.85 -0.71 13.24
N GLN A 50 -16.64 -0.05 12.09
CA GLN A 50 -15.80 -0.48 10.98
C GLN A 50 -14.32 -0.42 11.41
N HIS A 51 -13.95 -1.22 12.40
CA HIS A 51 -12.57 -1.63 12.62
C HIS A 51 -12.37 -3.00 11.97
N THR A 52 -12.67 -3.07 10.67
CA THR A 52 -12.23 -4.18 9.83
C THR A 52 -10.71 -4.09 9.74
N ASN A 53 -10.03 -5.14 10.18
CA ASN A 53 -8.60 -5.41 9.99
C ASN A 53 -8.28 -5.49 8.48
N GLN A 54 -8.37 -4.37 7.77
CA GLN A 54 -7.94 -4.27 6.39
C GLN A 54 -6.42 -4.30 6.41
N THR A 55 -5.84 -5.46 6.12
CA THR A 55 -4.41 -5.61 5.91
C THR A 55 -4.09 -5.51 4.42
N VAL A 56 -2.97 -4.89 4.10
CA VAL A 56 -2.42 -4.79 2.74
C VAL A 56 -1.08 -5.51 2.71
N THR A 57 -0.70 -6.06 1.55
CA THR A 57 0.60 -6.72 1.38
C THR A 57 1.55 -5.85 0.59
N VAL A 58 2.66 -5.45 1.20
CA VAL A 58 3.73 -4.65 0.58
C VAL A 58 5.10 -5.20 0.96
N GLY A 59 6.03 -5.23 0.02
CA GLY A 59 7.34 -5.85 0.18
C GLY A 59 7.28 -7.34 0.59
N GLY A 60 6.18 -8.03 0.29
CA GLY A 60 5.92 -9.39 0.76
C GLY A 60 5.62 -9.52 2.26
N VAL A 61 5.20 -8.43 2.91
CA VAL A 61 4.79 -8.35 4.32
C VAL A 61 3.35 -7.85 4.40
N GLU A 62 2.53 -8.48 5.25
CA GLU A 62 1.20 -7.98 5.59
C GLU A 62 1.31 -6.86 6.62
N THR A 63 0.63 -5.75 6.37
CA THR A 63 0.67 -4.53 7.19
C THR A 63 -0.67 -3.82 7.14
N THR A 64 -0.83 -2.73 7.89
CA THR A 64 -2.04 -1.89 7.87
C THR A 64 -1.89 -0.72 6.89
N PRO A 65 -3.00 -0.18 6.33
CA PRO A 65 -2.97 1.04 5.53
C PRO A 65 -2.29 2.21 6.23
N GLN A 66 -2.44 2.32 7.56
CA GLN A 66 -1.83 3.38 8.36
C GLN A 66 -0.29 3.27 8.38
N GLU A 67 0.24 2.06 8.56
CA GLU A 67 1.69 1.82 8.51
C GLU A 67 2.26 2.04 7.10
N LEU A 68 1.51 1.64 6.07
CA LEU A 68 1.86 1.93 4.68
C LEU A 68 1.90 3.44 4.41
N ASP A 69 0.88 4.18 4.85
CA ASP A 69 0.82 5.64 4.69
C ASP A 69 1.96 6.34 5.41
N MET A 70 2.33 5.88 6.61
CA MET A 70 3.52 6.38 7.33
C MET A 70 4.80 6.13 6.54
N MET A 71 4.99 4.94 5.99
CA MET A 71 6.16 4.63 5.15
C MET A 71 6.19 5.51 3.89
N ILE A 72 5.07 5.67 3.20
CA ILE A 72 4.94 6.55 2.01
C ILE A 72 5.26 8.00 2.39
N GLN A 73 4.80 8.46 3.56
CA GLN A 73 5.10 9.80 4.03
C GLN A 73 6.60 9.99 4.28
N CYS A 74 7.29 9.00 4.83
CA CYS A 74 8.75 9.03 4.96
C CYS A 74 9.46 9.07 3.60
N ILE A 75 8.99 8.31 2.60
CA ILE A 75 9.52 8.38 1.22
C ILE A 75 9.37 9.80 0.65
N ARG A 76 8.19 10.41 0.80
CA ARG A 76 7.92 11.78 0.37
C ARG A 76 8.77 12.81 1.11
N ASP A 77 9.11 12.57 2.37
CA ASP A 77 10.01 13.45 3.12
C ASP A 77 11.45 13.37 2.62
N VAL A 78 11.92 12.19 2.19
CA VAL A 78 13.20 12.05 1.47
C VAL A 78 13.15 12.80 0.14
N GLU A 79 12.10 12.62 -0.65
CA GLU A 79 11.89 13.34 -1.92
C GLU A 79 11.94 14.86 -1.73
N ARG A 80 11.23 15.36 -0.72
CA ARG A 80 11.21 16.77 -0.36
C ARG A 80 12.60 17.25 0.05
N THR A 81 13.38 16.43 0.73
CA THR A 81 14.77 16.73 1.10
C THR A 81 15.65 16.84 -0.15
N ILE A 82 15.53 15.92 -1.11
CA ILE A 82 16.26 15.96 -2.39
C ILE A 82 15.96 17.28 -3.14
N ASN A 83 14.69 17.66 -3.20
CA ASN A 83 14.25 18.84 -3.93
C ASN A 83 14.64 20.16 -3.23
N LYS A 84 14.73 20.17 -1.89
CA LYS A 84 15.12 21.36 -1.11
C LYS A 84 16.63 21.53 -0.97
N GLU A 85 17.41 20.47 -1.18
CA GLU A 85 18.86 20.52 -1.06
C GLU A 85 19.47 21.40 -2.16
N ARG A 86 19.91 22.60 -1.77
CA ARG A 86 20.46 23.60 -2.68
C ARG A 86 21.89 23.27 -3.11
N GLN A 87 22.64 22.56 -2.28
CA GLN A 87 24.04 22.25 -2.54
C GLN A 87 24.24 20.99 -3.39
N LEU A 88 23.17 20.27 -3.71
CA LEU A 88 23.24 19.07 -4.53
C LEU A 88 23.33 19.44 -6.02
N PRO A 89 24.39 19.01 -6.75
CA PRO A 89 24.49 19.19 -8.19
C PRO A 89 23.31 18.56 -8.94
N ALA A 90 22.95 19.09 -10.12
CA ALA A 90 21.81 18.61 -10.89
C ALA A 90 21.87 17.11 -11.20
N GLU A 91 23.03 16.61 -11.66
CA GLU A 91 23.25 15.19 -11.95
C GLU A 91 23.11 14.30 -10.70
N SER A 92 23.59 14.79 -9.56
CA SER A 92 23.44 14.09 -8.28
C SER A 92 21.99 14.08 -7.80
N ARG A 93 21.24 15.15 -8.06
CA ARG A 93 19.80 15.22 -7.76
C ARG A 93 19.01 14.22 -8.60
N GLU A 94 19.29 14.13 -9.89
CA GLU A 94 18.65 13.15 -10.79
C GLU A 94 18.96 11.72 -10.34
N THR A 95 20.23 11.44 -10.04
CA THR A 95 20.64 10.12 -9.52
C THR A 95 19.95 9.80 -8.19
N ALA A 96 19.93 10.74 -7.25
CA ALA A 96 19.25 10.56 -5.96
C ALA A 96 17.74 10.31 -6.14
N MET A 97 17.10 11.00 -7.10
CA MET A 97 15.67 10.82 -7.37
C MET A 97 15.39 9.45 -7.99
N HIS A 98 16.23 9.01 -8.94
CA HIS A 98 16.15 7.67 -9.51
C HIS A 98 16.36 6.57 -8.46
N ASP A 99 17.32 6.75 -7.54
CA ASP A 99 17.56 5.82 -6.45
C ASP A 99 16.40 5.80 -5.45
N LEU A 100 15.79 6.96 -5.15
CA LEU A 100 14.58 7.02 -4.32
C LEU A 100 13.40 6.29 -4.97
N GLN A 101 13.16 6.50 -6.27
CA GLN A 101 12.14 5.77 -7.02
C GLN A 101 12.41 4.27 -7.02
N THR A 102 13.68 3.86 -7.09
CA THR A 102 14.05 2.45 -6.98
C THR A 102 13.71 1.90 -5.60
N VAL A 103 14.01 2.64 -4.52
CA VAL A 103 13.64 2.26 -3.15
C VAL A 103 12.13 2.17 -3.00
N GLU A 104 11.39 3.20 -3.42
CA GLU A 104 9.93 3.24 -3.36
C GLU A 104 9.32 2.06 -4.12
N ALA A 105 9.77 1.81 -5.35
CA ALA A 105 9.31 0.67 -6.13
C ALA A 105 9.53 -0.62 -5.35
N GLN A 106 10.73 -0.88 -4.81
CA GLN A 106 11.01 -2.10 -4.05
C GLN A 106 10.17 -2.24 -2.77
N LEU A 107 9.88 -1.14 -2.06
CA LEU A 107 9.13 -1.16 -0.81
C LEU A 107 7.60 -1.26 -1.02
N THR A 108 7.10 -0.81 -2.16
CA THR A 108 5.65 -0.72 -2.43
C THR A 108 5.10 -1.85 -3.31
N THR A 109 5.94 -2.70 -3.92
CA THR A 109 5.43 -3.88 -4.64
C THR A 109 4.79 -4.88 -3.69
N SER A 110 3.85 -5.70 -4.17
CA SER A 110 3.34 -6.85 -3.40
C SER A 110 4.34 -8.00 -3.24
N LYS A 111 5.41 -8.03 -4.05
CA LYS A 111 6.47 -9.05 -4.01
C LYS A 111 7.58 -8.66 -3.03
N ARG A 112 8.32 -9.66 -2.56
CA ARG A 112 9.55 -9.45 -1.79
C ARG A 112 10.56 -8.65 -2.61
N PRO A 113 11.20 -7.63 -2.04
CA PRO A 113 12.16 -6.81 -2.77
C PRO A 113 13.43 -7.60 -3.07
N ASN A 114 14.13 -7.18 -4.13
CA ASN A 114 15.47 -7.68 -4.42
C ASN A 114 16.47 -7.00 -3.48
N PRO A 115 17.10 -7.71 -2.53
CA PRO A 115 17.94 -7.11 -1.50
C PRO A 115 19.15 -6.38 -2.10
N ARG A 116 19.71 -6.88 -3.22
CA ARG A 116 20.87 -6.24 -3.86
C ARG A 116 20.51 -4.88 -4.47
N ILE A 117 19.34 -4.79 -5.12
CA ILE A 117 18.86 -3.56 -5.74
C ILE A 117 18.52 -2.54 -4.65
N LEU A 118 17.74 -2.96 -3.64
CA LEU A 118 17.31 -2.11 -2.54
C LEU A 118 18.50 -1.54 -1.76
N ILE A 119 19.46 -2.39 -1.37
CA ILE A 119 20.66 -1.96 -0.62
C ILE A 119 21.54 -1.04 -1.47
N ARG A 120 21.67 -1.29 -2.78
CA ARG A 120 22.45 -0.42 -3.67
C ARG A 120 21.85 0.99 -3.70
N ALA A 121 20.55 1.10 -3.95
CA ALA A 121 19.85 2.38 -3.99
C ALA A 121 19.92 3.09 -2.62
N ALA A 122 19.67 2.36 -1.53
CA ALA A 122 19.78 2.87 -0.17
C ALA A 122 21.18 3.42 0.15
N LYS A 123 22.25 2.68 -0.18
CA LYS A 123 23.64 3.13 0.01
C LYS A 123 23.98 4.36 -0.82
N SER A 124 23.39 4.49 -2.00
CA SER A 124 23.57 5.67 -2.85
C SER A 124 22.97 6.91 -2.19
N LEU A 125 21.73 6.81 -1.70
CA LEU A 125 21.03 7.89 -0.98
C LEU A 125 21.82 8.41 0.24
N LEU A 126 22.49 7.52 0.97
CA LEU A 126 23.30 7.86 2.16
C LEU A 126 24.62 8.60 1.83
N ARG A 127 24.96 8.79 0.55
CA ARG A 127 26.25 9.39 0.15
C ARG A 127 26.16 10.82 -0.35
N PHE A 128 24.96 11.32 -0.67
CA PHE A 128 24.80 12.60 -1.37
C PHE A 128 24.98 13.83 -0.47
N SER A 129 24.28 13.89 0.67
CA SER A 129 24.41 14.99 1.62
C SER A 129 24.06 14.54 3.05
N PRO A 130 24.50 15.27 4.09
CA PRO A 130 24.11 14.96 5.47
C PRO A 130 22.60 15.02 5.69
N ALA A 131 21.90 15.97 5.05
CA ALA A 131 20.45 16.10 5.15
C ALA A 131 19.73 14.90 4.52
N LEU A 132 20.18 14.46 3.34
CA LEU A 132 19.67 13.27 2.68
C LEU A 132 19.97 11.99 3.45
N THR A 133 21.15 11.92 4.06
CA THR A 133 21.53 10.82 4.93
C THR A 133 20.54 10.73 6.09
N ALA A 134 20.27 11.83 6.81
CA ALA A 134 19.33 11.85 7.92
C ALA A 134 17.90 11.46 7.50
N ALA A 135 17.42 11.95 6.35
CA ALA A 135 16.11 11.60 5.82
C ALA A 135 16.02 10.11 5.44
N ALA A 136 17.02 9.59 4.72
CA ALA A 136 17.08 8.18 4.35
C ALA A 136 17.16 7.27 5.58
N LEU A 137 17.99 7.62 6.58
CA LEU A 137 18.04 6.90 7.86
C LEU A 137 16.68 6.85 8.54
N THR A 138 15.91 7.94 8.52
CA THR A 138 14.56 8.00 9.10
C THR A 138 13.57 7.09 8.37
N LEU A 139 13.67 6.98 7.04
CA LEU A 139 12.89 6.02 6.26
C LEU A 139 13.26 4.57 6.63
N PHE A 140 14.56 4.26 6.69
CA PHE A 140 15.02 2.91 7.00
C PHE A 140 14.81 2.50 8.47
N ASP A 141 14.59 3.45 9.38
CA ASP A 141 14.22 3.19 10.79
C ASP A 141 12.72 2.89 10.97
N GLN A 142 11.91 3.01 9.91
CA GLN A 142 10.47 2.71 10.00
C GLN A 142 10.24 1.22 10.24
N PRO A 143 9.34 0.84 11.19
CA PRO A 143 9.08 -0.56 11.52
C PRO A 143 8.71 -1.43 10.30
N LEU A 144 7.85 -0.91 9.42
CA LEU A 144 7.43 -1.60 8.20
C LEU A 144 8.61 -1.84 7.24
N VAL A 145 9.51 -0.86 7.09
CA VAL A 145 10.70 -1.01 6.25
C VAL A 145 11.64 -2.07 6.82
N GLY A 146 11.82 -2.10 8.14
CA GLY A 146 12.56 -3.15 8.84
C GLY A 146 11.95 -4.54 8.59
N ALA A 147 10.63 -4.68 8.66
CA ALA A 147 9.92 -5.93 8.38
C ALA A 147 10.08 -6.38 6.92
N ILE A 148 9.99 -5.45 5.96
CA ILE A 148 10.20 -5.72 4.54
C ILE A 148 11.65 -6.16 4.27
N LEU A 149 12.64 -5.51 4.90
CA LEU A 149 14.04 -5.90 4.79
C LEU A 149 14.29 -7.29 5.40
N ALA A 150 13.62 -7.62 6.50
CA ALA A 150 13.66 -8.96 7.08
C ALA A 150 13.08 -10.02 6.16
N SER A 151 11.98 -9.71 5.45
CA SER A 151 11.38 -10.62 4.47
C SER A 151 12.27 -10.84 3.23
N ALA A 152 13.10 -9.85 2.88
CA ALA A 152 13.98 -9.85 1.71
C ALA A 152 15.23 -10.76 1.88
N GLY A 153 15.61 -11.07 3.12
CA GLY A 153 16.69 -11.99 3.47
C GLY A 153 17.85 -11.36 4.25
N GLU A 154 18.79 -12.21 4.67
CA GLU A 154 19.85 -11.90 5.64
C GLU A 154 20.73 -10.70 5.26
N VAL A 155 21.02 -10.53 3.97
CA VAL A 155 21.84 -9.41 3.49
C VAL A 155 21.16 -8.05 3.72
N ALA A 156 19.83 -7.99 3.58
CA ALA A 156 19.04 -6.78 3.83
C ALA A 156 18.91 -6.49 5.33
N ILE A 157 18.78 -7.53 6.15
CA ILE A 157 18.79 -7.42 7.62
C ILE A 157 20.13 -6.85 8.10
N ASN A 158 21.25 -7.42 7.67
CA ASN A 158 22.58 -6.95 8.06
C ASN A 158 22.82 -5.49 7.68
N PHE A 159 22.27 -5.05 6.54
CA PHE A 159 22.30 -3.65 6.14
C PHE A 159 21.45 -2.75 7.04
N HIS A 160 20.21 -3.18 7.34
CA HIS A 160 19.32 -2.49 8.27
C HIS A 160 19.98 -2.33 9.65
N GLU A 161 20.54 -3.39 10.22
CA GLU A 161 21.24 -3.34 11.51
C GLU A 161 22.45 -2.40 11.47
N ALA A 162 23.23 -2.42 10.39
CA ALA A 162 24.38 -1.53 10.25
C ALA A 162 23.95 -0.05 10.27
N ILE A 163 22.81 0.27 9.64
CA ILE A 163 22.19 1.59 9.65
C ILE A 163 21.66 1.96 11.03
N SER A 164 20.87 1.09 11.67
CA SER A 164 20.27 1.37 12.98
C SER A 164 21.33 1.56 14.08
N ARG A 165 22.50 0.91 13.97
CA ARG A 165 23.64 1.11 14.88
C ARG A 165 24.35 2.46 14.72
N HIS A 166 24.17 3.17 13.60
CA HIS A 166 24.76 4.50 13.38
C HIS A 166 24.01 5.64 14.09
N ARG A 167 23.00 5.34 14.93
CA ARG A 167 22.46 6.33 15.87
C ARG A 167 23.54 6.71 16.88
N PRO A 168 23.88 8.01 17.05
CA PRO A 168 24.48 8.42 18.31
C PRO A 168 23.47 8.03 19.40
N SER A 169 23.91 7.18 20.34
CA SER A 169 23.11 6.83 21.51
C SER A 169 22.58 8.13 22.11
N LYS A 170 21.27 8.31 22.06
CA LYS A 170 20.60 9.41 22.75
C LYS A 170 20.85 9.13 24.24
N LYS A 171 21.90 9.71 24.80
CA LYS A 171 22.12 9.70 26.25
C LYS A 171 20.91 10.42 26.84
N ILE A 172 20.08 9.64 27.54
CA ILE A 172 19.11 10.15 28.50
C ILE A 172 19.90 10.66 29.69
#